data_AF-A0A1G3B2Q8-F1
#
_entry.id   AF-A0A1G3B2Q8-F1
#
_cell.length_a   1.000
_cell.length_b   1.000
_cell.length_c   1.000
_cell.angle_alpha   90.00
_cell.angle_beta   90.00
_cell.angle_gamma   90.00
#
_symmetry.space_group_name_H-M   'P 1'
#
loop_
_entity.id
_entity.type
_entity.pdbx_description
1 polymer ?
#
loop_
_entity_poly.entity_id
_entity_poly.type
_entity_poly.pdbx_seq_one_letter_code
_entity_poly.pdbx_strand_id
1 'polypeptide(L)'
;MKGVVKVKIVLAVFVFLACIHSFILKTAHAQHTDVFNLYIDKGPKKDDGKGEVKPDAPEPEWIVVENHFTYKVSVDKSKYEAKDLMMEDIELWEITDKSPFEWHQVDYYLEGEIREIHTRTFGKQKCDRVRKGTLFWLKDDRKCVYWTKWSTWDCRPEGERDTATYIYPDDKP
;
A
#
# COMPACT_ATOMS: atom_id res chain seq x y z
N MET A 1 60.09 -9.04 31.73
CA MET A 1 58.79 -8.36 31.51
C MET A 1 58.79 -7.53 30.21
N LYS A 2 58.94 -8.16 29.03
CA LYS A 2 58.85 -7.47 27.71
C LYS A 2 57.84 -8.12 26.73
N GLY A 3 57.32 -9.30 27.05
CA GLY A 3 56.34 -10.02 26.21
C GLY A 3 54.88 -9.65 26.47
N VAL A 4 54.52 -9.26 27.70
CA VAL A 4 53.12 -8.96 28.08
C VAL A 4 52.61 -7.67 27.46
N VAL A 5 53.51 -6.69 27.23
CA VAL A 5 53.16 -5.40 26.62
C VAL A 5 52.81 -5.55 25.13
N LYS A 6 53.51 -6.44 24.40
CA LYS A 6 53.23 -6.69 22.98
C LYS A 6 51.87 -7.35 22.75
N VAL A 7 51.45 -8.27 23.61
CA VAL A 7 50.15 -8.97 23.48
C VAL A 7 48.98 -8.01 23.70
N LYS A 8 49.08 -7.07 24.65
CA LYS A 8 48.04 -6.07 24.89
C LYS A 8 47.89 -5.07 23.74
N ILE A 9 48.99 -4.70 23.10
CA ILE A 9 48.98 -3.81 21.92
C ILE A 9 48.35 -4.51 20.71
N VAL A 10 48.67 -5.78 20.47
CA VAL A 10 48.09 -6.55 19.36
C VAL A 10 46.58 -6.76 19.54
N LEU A 11 46.12 -7.02 20.78
CA LEU A 11 44.70 -7.18 21.07
C LEU A 11 43.92 -5.85 20.90
N ALA A 12 44.49 -4.73 21.34
CA ALA A 12 43.88 -3.41 21.20
C ALA A 12 43.78 -2.98 19.72
N VAL A 13 44.77 -3.33 18.89
CA VAL A 13 44.75 -3.06 17.44
C VAL A 13 43.70 -3.92 16.73
N PHE A 14 43.52 -5.18 17.13
CA PHE A 14 42.49 -6.05 16.56
C PHE A 14 41.05 -5.60 16.90
N VAL A 15 40.81 -5.12 18.12
CA VAL A 15 39.51 -4.56 18.51
C VAL A 15 39.23 -3.25 17.77
N PHE A 16 40.22 -2.38 17.59
CA PHE A 16 40.06 -1.14 16.82
C PHE A 16 39.76 -1.42 15.34
N LEU A 17 40.42 -2.39 14.71
CA LEU A 17 40.17 -2.77 13.32
C LEU A 17 38.79 -3.42 13.11
N ALA A 18 38.27 -4.16 14.10
CA ALA A 18 36.90 -4.69 14.07
C ALA A 18 35.85 -3.57 14.19
N CYS A 19 36.07 -2.57 15.05
CA CYS A 19 35.20 -1.39 15.16
C CYS A 19 35.20 -0.54 13.88
N ILE A 20 36.35 -0.40 13.19
CA ILE A 20 36.44 0.35 11.94
C ILE A 20 35.78 -0.41 10.77
N HIS A 21 35.85 -1.76 10.75
CA HIS A 21 35.11 -2.57 9.76
C HIS A 21 33.59 -2.48 9.94
N SER A 22 33.09 -2.35 11.17
CA SER A 22 31.66 -2.12 11.43
C SER A 22 31.18 -0.71 11.06
N PHE A 23 32.09 0.27 10.96
CA PHE A 23 31.76 1.65 10.61
C PHE A 23 31.88 1.97 9.11
N ILE A 24 32.50 1.10 8.31
CA ILE A 24 32.65 1.27 6.85
C ILE A 24 31.55 0.52 6.07
N LEU A 25 30.67 -0.24 6.75
CA LEU A 25 29.47 -0.80 6.14
C LEU A 25 28.37 0.27 6.00
N LYS A 26 28.59 1.13 5.01
CA LYS A 26 27.60 1.85 4.20
C LYS A 26 26.41 2.37 4.99
N THR A 27 26.58 3.62 5.43
CA THR A 27 25.57 4.67 5.32
C THR A 27 24.63 4.39 4.14
N ALA A 28 23.49 3.77 4.41
CA ALA A 28 22.37 3.83 3.49
C ALA A 28 21.96 5.31 3.48
N HIS A 29 22.38 6.03 2.45
CA HIS A 29 21.74 7.29 2.13
C HIS A 29 20.26 6.96 1.99
N ALA A 30 19.44 7.46 2.91
CA ALA A 30 18.03 7.64 2.68
C ALA A 30 17.94 8.62 1.50
N GLN A 31 18.01 8.10 0.28
CA GLN A 31 17.54 8.83 -0.88
C GLN A 31 16.04 8.93 -0.67
N HIS A 32 15.60 10.08 -0.20
CA HIS A 32 14.22 10.52 -0.37
C HIS A 32 14.00 10.50 -1.89
N THR A 33 13.46 9.39 -2.39
CA THR A 33 13.04 9.29 -3.78
C THR A 33 11.72 10.02 -3.79
N ASP A 34 11.77 11.31 -4.12
CA ASP A 34 10.58 12.07 -4.42
C ASP A 34 9.96 11.44 -5.68
N VAL A 35 8.91 10.64 -5.47
CA VAL A 35 8.23 9.85 -6.51
C VAL A 35 7.55 10.76 -7.56
N PHE A 36 7.54 12.07 -7.36
CA PHE A 36 6.84 13.01 -8.23
C PHE A 36 7.72 13.88 -9.14
N ASN A 37 9.03 13.63 -9.25
CA ASN A 37 9.92 14.49 -10.05
C ASN A 37 10.86 13.81 -11.08
N LEU A 38 10.46 12.64 -11.62
CA LEU A 38 11.23 11.95 -12.68
C LEU A 38 10.71 12.17 -14.12
N TYR A 39 10.01 13.27 -14.38
CA TYR A 39 9.60 13.62 -15.76
C TYR A 39 10.06 15.01 -16.15
N ILE A 40 11.37 15.22 -16.24
CA ILE A 40 11.92 16.27 -17.11
C ILE A 40 13.02 15.65 -17.99
N ASP A 41 12.81 15.79 -19.29
CA ASP A 41 13.72 15.57 -20.42
C ASP A 41 14.16 14.15 -20.79
N LYS A 42 13.21 13.41 -21.38
CA LYS A 42 13.42 12.83 -22.72
C LYS A 42 12.15 13.05 -23.55
N GLY A 43 12.27 13.78 -24.66
CA GLY A 43 11.19 13.95 -25.64
C GLY A 43 10.63 12.63 -26.16
N PRO A 44 9.52 12.65 -26.91
CA PRO A 44 8.70 11.46 -27.15
C PRO A 44 9.48 10.46 -28.00
N LYS A 45 10.10 9.47 -27.34
CA LYS A 45 10.28 8.17 -27.97
C LYS A 45 8.88 7.57 -28.02
N LYS A 46 8.39 7.32 -29.23
CA LYS A 46 7.25 6.42 -29.41
C LYS A 46 7.70 5.06 -28.89
N ASP A 47 7.38 4.75 -27.63
CA ASP A 47 7.36 3.37 -27.15
C ASP A 47 6.21 2.70 -27.92
N ASP A 48 6.55 2.09 -29.05
CA ASP A 48 5.63 1.31 -29.86
C ASP A 48 5.41 -0.11 -29.30
N GLY A 49 5.84 -0.37 -28.06
CA GLY A 49 5.68 -1.65 -27.37
C GLY A 49 6.44 -2.81 -28.02
N LYS A 50 7.18 -2.62 -29.11
CA LYS A 50 7.82 -3.72 -29.82
C LYS A 50 9.16 -4.08 -29.18
N GLY A 51 9.08 -4.85 -28.10
CA GLY A 51 10.22 -5.66 -27.65
C GLY A 51 10.58 -6.72 -28.70
N GLU A 52 11.84 -7.13 -28.76
CA GLU A 52 12.25 -8.25 -29.61
C GLU A 52 11.54 -9.55 -29.16
N VAL A 53 10.70 -10.10 -30.04
CA VAL A 53 9.97 -11.35 -29.79
C VAL A 53 10.77 -12.52 -30.36
N LYS A 54 11.00 -13.56 -29.56
CA LYS A 54 11.69 -14.78 -30.04
C LYS A 54 10.82 -15.48 -31.10
N PRO A 55 11.43 -16.13 -32.12
CA PRO A 55 10.68 -16.78 -33.21
C PRO A 55 9.64 -17.82 -32.76
N ASP A 56 9.90 -18.49 -31.63
CA ASP A 56 9.01 -19.53 -31.09
C ASP A 56 8.05 -19.03 -29.99
N ALA A 57 7.99 -17.70 -29.77
CA ALA A 57 7.10 -17.13 -28.76
C ALA A 57 5.69 -16.87 -29.31
N PRO A 58 4.63 -16.96 -28.46
CA PRO A 58 3.28 -16.54 -28.84
C PRO A 58 3.25 -15.08 -29.30
N GLU A 59 2.32 -14.74 -30.20
CA GLU A 59 2.12 -13.37 -30.67
C GLU A 59 1.72 -12.47 -29.49
N PRO A 60 2.55 -11.47 -29.12
CA PRO A 60 2.25 -10.61 -27.98
C PRO A 60 1.35 -9.45 -28.40
N GLU A 61 0.33 -9.19 -27.59
CA GLU A 61 -0.52 -8.00 -27.67
C GLU A 61 -0.41 -7.22 -26.36
N TRP A 62 -0.08 -5.93 -26.46
CA TRP A 62 -0.07 -5.03 -25.31
C TRP A 62 -1.48 -4.55 -25.03
N ILE A 63 -1.95 -4.82 -23.82
CA ILE A 63 -3.24 -4.32 -23.34
C ILE A 63 -3.02 -3.29 -22.24
N VAL A 64 -3.87 -2.28 -22.21
CA VAL A 64 -3.94 -1.34 -21.10
C VAL A 64 -4.70 -2.00 -19.95
N VAL A 65 -4.18 -1.84 -18.73
CA VAL A 65 -4.82 -2.32 -17.50
C VAL A 65 -5.09 -1.12 -16.60
N GLU A 66 -6.37 -0.88 -16.30
CA GLU A 66 -6.84 0.19 -15.45
C GLU A 66 -7.33 -0.37 -14.12
N ASN A 67 -7.00 0.28 -13.01
CA ASN A 67 -7.44 -0.09 -11.67
C ASN A 67 -8.16 1.11 -11.03
N HIS A 68 -9.36 0.88 -10.50
CA HIS A 68 -10.16 1.87 -9.81
C HIS A 68 -10.60 1.34 -8.45
N PHE A 69 -10.44 2.16 -7.42
CA PHE A 69 -10.91 1.87 -6.06
C PHE A 69 -12.06 2.82 -5.72
N THR A 70 -13.11 2.30 -5.11
CA THR A 70 -14.26 3.09 -4.66
C THR A 70 -14.68 2.65 -3.28
N TYR A 71 -14.83 3.60 -2.36
CA TYR A 71 -15.26 3.35 -0.99
C TYR A 71 -16.11 4.52 -0.49
N LYS A 72 -16.84 4.26 0.61
CA LYS A 72 -17.55 5.30 1.35
C LYS A 72 -16.71 5.70 2.56
N VAL A 73 -16.68 7.00 2.86
CA VAL A 73 -16.02 7.57 4.03
C VAL A 73 -16.97 8.53 4.72
N SER A 74 -16.98 8.54 6.05
CA SER A 74 -17.72 9.54 6.83
C SER A 74 -16.94 10.84 6.89
N VAL A 75 -17.61 11.96 6.69
CA VAL A 75 -17.02 13.30 6.76
C VAL A 75 -17.90 14.22 7.61
N ASP A 76 -17.36 15.35 8.04
CA ASP A 76 -18.17 16.40 8.68
C ASP A 76 -19.19 16.93 7.66
N LYS A 77 -20.47 16.84 8.02
CA LYS A 77 -21.58 17.30 7.21
C LYS A 77 -21.47 18.79 6.89
N SER A 78 -21.01 19.60 7.84
CA SER A 78 -20.88 21.05 7.71
C SER A 78 -19.85 21.40 6.63
N LYS A 79 -18.69 20.71 6.63
CA LYS A 79 -17.67 20.86 5.59
C LYS A 79 -18.15 20.36 4.23
N TYR A 80 -18.85 19.22 4.20
CA TYR A 80 -19.41 18.66 2.97
C TYR A 80 -20.41 19.63 2.31
N GLU A 81 -21.35 20.18 3.08
CA GLU A 81 -22.35 21.13 2.57
C GLU A 81 -21.71 22.45 2.12
N ALA A 82 -20.65 22.89 2.80
CA ALA A 82 -19.87 24.07 2.41
C ALA A 82 -18.94 23.84 1.21
N LYS A 83 -18.80 22.59 0.73
CA LYS A 83 -17.81 22.18 -0.29
C LYS A 83 -16.37 22.49 0.10
N ASP A 84 -16.06 22.35 1.39
CA ASP A 84 -14.78 22.67 2.02
C ASP A 84 -14.09 21.40 2.55
N LEU A 85 -14.27 20.28 1.85
CA LEU A 85 -13.55 19.04 2.18
C LEU A 85 -12.13 19.11 1.66
N MET A 86 -11.18 18.76 2.52
CA MET A 86 -9.77 18.62 2.17
C MET A 86 -9.38 17.14 2.06
N MET A 87 -8.16 16.87 1.58
CA MET A 87 -7.67 15.50 1.43
C MET A 87 -7.60 14.77 2.78
N GLU A 88 -7.27 15.50 3.85
CA GLU A 88 -7.19 15.01 5.22
C GLU A 88 -8.57 14.57 5.74
N ASP A 89 -9.65 15.16 5.22
CA ASP A 89 -11.02 14.79 5.62
C ASP A 89 -11.43 13.42 5.05
N ILE A 90 -10.84 12.99 3.95
CA ILE A 90 -11.16 11.71 3.27
C ILE A 90 -10.06 10.66 3.39
N GLU A 91 -8.88 11.02 3.89
CA GLU A 91 -7.76 10.11 4.07
C GLU A 91 -8.10 9.02 5.10
N LEU A 92 -7.80 7.77 4.74
CA LEU A 92 -8.02 6.60 5.59
C LEU A 92 -6.69 5.97 5.98
N TRP A 93 -6.44 5.90 7.28
CA TRP A 93 -5.26 5.26 7.84
C TRP A 93 -5.55 3.76 8.08
N GLU A 94 -4.98 2.91 7.24
CA GLU A 94 -5.15 1.46 7.38
C GLU A 94 -4.43 0.96 8.65
N ILE A 95 -5.20 0.34 9.55
CA ILE A 95 -4.71 -0.30 10.77
C ILE A 95 -4.75 -1.82 10.60
N THR A 96 -3.78 -2.51 11.22
CA THR A 96 -3.64 -3.97 11.15
C THR A 96 -4.20 -4.69 12.36
N ASP A 97 -4.42 -3.97 13.47
CA ASP A 97 -5.03 -4.47 14.70
C ASP A 97 -6.12 -3.51 15.16
N LYS A 98 -7.34 -4.04 15.30
CA LYS A 98 -8.49 -3.29 15.82
C LYS A 98 -8.76 -3.52 17.31
N SER A 99 -7.97 -4.37 17.98
CA SER A 99 -8.15 -4.65 19.40
C SER A 99 -8.16 -3.38 20.28
N PRO A 100 -7.33 -2.34 20.08
CA PRO A 100 -7.41 -1.16 20.95
C PRO A 100 -8.77 -0.45 20.93
N PHE A 101 -9.51 -0.55 19.81
CA PHE A 101 -10.84 0.02 19.65
C PHE A 101 -11.91 -0.84 20.32
N GLU A 102 -11.84 -2.16 20.14
CA GLU A 102 -12.79 -3.12 20.76
C GLU A 102 -12.71 -3.11 22.29
N TRP A 103 -11.51 -2.87 22.82
CA TRP A 103 -11.25 -2.81 24.26
C TRP A 103 -11.41 -1.40 24.84
N HIS A 104 -12.00 -0.47 24.06
CA HIS A 104 -12.31 0.90 24.46
C HIS A 104 -11.10 1.68 24.99
N GLN A 105 -9.90 1.39 24.46
CA GLN A 105 -8.66 2.11 24.80
C GLN A 105 -8.48 3.37 23.95
N VAL A 106 -9.28 3.53 22.90
CA VAL A 106 -9.25 4.66 21.98
C VAL A 106 -10.65 5.25 21.87
N ASP A 107 -10.76 6.56 22.06
CA ASP A 107 -12.00 7.31 21.90
C ASP A 107 -12.27 7.66 20.42
N TYR A 108 -13.50 7.41 19.96
CA TYR A 108 -13.96 7.74 18.61
C TYR A 108 -15.33 8.42 18.62
N TYR A 109 -15.60 9.26 17.62
CA TYR A 109 -16.90 9.87 17.34
C TYR A 109 -17.85 8.88 16.67
N LEU A 110 -17.31 8.05 15.78
CA LEU A 110 -18.09 7.12 14.96
C LEU A 110 -17.29 5.84 14.72
N GLU A 111 -17.97 4.72 14.89
CA GLU A 111 -17.59 3.43 14.34
C GLU A 111 -18.63 3.04 13.29
N GLY A 112 -18.20 2.56 12.14
CA GLY A 112 -19.10 2.17 11.07
C GLY A 112 -18.51 1.15 10.10
N GLU A 113 -19.38 0.31 9.54
CA GLU A 113 -18.98 -0.61 8.48
C GLU A 113 -18.94 0.12 7.13
N ILE A 114 -17.83 -0.05 6.41
CA ILE A 114 -17.64 0.45 5.06
C ILE A 114 -17.26 -0.68 4.12
N ARG A 115 -17.32 -0.42 2.81
CA ARG A 115 -16.90 -1.35 1.76
C ARG A 115 -16.00 -0.63 0.78
N GLU A 116 -14.98 -1.35 0.32
CA GLU A 116 -14.14 -0.92 -0.78
C GLU A 116 -14.28 -1.90 -1.94
N ILE A 117 -14.50 -1.34 -3.13
CA ILE A 117 -14.62 -2.06 -4.39
C ILE A 117 -13.37 -1.74 -5.21
N HIS A 118 -12.66 -2.78 -5.63
CA HIS A 118 -11.57 -2.67 -6.59
C HIS A 118 -12.04 -3.19 -7.93
N THR A 119 -12.19 -2.29 -8.90
CA THR A 119 -12.51 -2.61 -10.28
C THR A 119 -11.25 -2.61 -11.12
N ARG A 120 -11.06 -3.66 -11.92
CA ARG A 120 -9.96 -3.78 -12.86
C ARG A 120 -10.48 -4.04 -14.26
N THR A 121 -10.09 -3.18 -15.19
CA THR A 121 -10.42 -3.31 -16.62
C THR A 121 -9.15 -3.64 -17.38
N PHE A 122 -9.18 -4.68 -18.21
CA PHE A 122 -8.03 -5.11 -19.01
C PHE A 122 -8.48 -5.67 -20.36
N GLY A 123 -8.07 -5.00 -21.43
CA GLY A 123 -8.53 -5.31 -22.79
C GLY A 123 -10.06 -5.26 -22.89
N LYS A 124 -10.69 -6.42 -23.10
CA LYS A 124 -12.15 -6.57 -23.26
C LYS A 124 -12.85 -7.08 -22.00
N GLN A 125 -12.13 -7.22 -20.89
CA GLN A 125 -12.64 -7.79 -19.65
C GLN A 125 -12.66 -6.74 -18.54
N LYS A 126 -13.65 -6.85 -17.67
CA LYS A 126 -13.79 -6.04 -16.47
C LYS A 126 -14.16 -6.95 -15.31
N CYS A 127 -13.34 -6.91 -14.27
CA CYS A 127 -13.55 -7.69 -13.06
C CYS A 127 -13.57 -6.76 -11.85
N ASP A 128 -14.19 -7.21 -10.78
CA ASP A 128 -14.14 -6.52 -9.51
C ASP A 128 -13.98 -7.49 -8.35
N ARG A 129 -13.54 -6.94 -7.22
CA ARG A 129 -13.49 -7.62 -5.93
C ARG A 129 -13.81 -6.63 -4.84
N VAL A 130 -14.29 -7.13 -3.72
CA VAL A 130 -14.77 -6.30 -2.61
C VAL A 130 -14.10 -6.72 -1.31
N ARG A 131 -13.81 -5.75 -0.44
CA ARG A 131 -13.49 -6.02 0.97
C ARG A 131 -14.38 -5.18 1.87
N LYS A 132 -14.67 -5.72 3.05
CA LYS A 132 -15.36 -4.99 4.12
C LYS A 132 -14.32 -4.28 4.96
N GLY A 133 -14.70 -3.17 5.57
CA GLY A 133 -13.85 -2.46 6.51
C GLY A 133 -14.63 -1.95 7.70
N THR A 134 -13.97 -1.81 8.83
CA THR A 134 -14.48 -1.09 9.99
C THR A 134 -13.76 0.25 10.08
N LEU A 135 -14.50 1.33 9.90
CA LEU A 135 -14.03 2.70 9.98
C LEU A 135 -14.18 3.20 11.42
N PHE A 136 -13.14 3.86 11.93
CA PHE A 136 -13.14 4.60 13.18
C PHE A 136 -12.80 6.06 12.91
N TRP A 137 -13.70 6.99 13.24
CA TRP A 137 -13.41 8.43 13.23
C TRP A 137 -13.03 8.87 14.64
N LEU A 138 -11.77 9.20 14.84
CA LEU A 138 -11.19 9.52 16.14
C LEU A 138 -11.48 10.97 16.57
N LYS A 139 -11.33 11.23 17.88
CA LYS A 139 -11.52 12.58 18.44
C LYS A 139 -10.50 13.62 17.96
N ASP A 140 -9.36 13.18 17.46
CA ASP A 140 -8.33 14.02 16.84
C ASP A 140 -8.53 14.20 15.33
N ASP A 141 -9.74 13.94 14.84
CA ASP A 141 -10.20 14.04 13.45
C ASP A 141 -9.59 13.05 12.45
N ARG A 142 -8.67 12.18 12.90
CA ARG A 142 -8.13 11.12 12.06
C ARG A 142 -9.18 10.03 11.82
N LYS A 143 -9.09 9.40 10.65
CA LYS A 143 -9.93 8.27 10.26
C LYS A 143 -9.06 7.04 10.07
N CYS A 144 -9.31 6.03 10.88
CA CYS A 144 -8.65 4.75 10.77
C CYS A 144 -9.60 3.74 10.15
N VAL A 145 -9.06 2.77 9.41
CA VAL A 145 -9.84 1.67 8.86
C VAL A 145 -9.13 0.35 9.05
N TYR A 146 -9.86 -0.61 9.59
CA TYR A 146 -9.44 -2.01 9.58
C TYR A 146 -10.13 -2.71 8.41
N TRP A 147 -9.36 -3.18 7.43
CA TRP A 147 -9.90 -3.88 6.27
C TRP A 147 -9.84 -5.40 6.44
N THR A 148 -10.91 -6.08 6.03
CA THR A 148 -10.88 -7.54 5.84
C THR A 148 -10.10 -7.91 4.58
N LYS A 149 -9.86 -9.21 4.41
CA LYS A 149 -9.32 -9.72 3.15
C LYS A 149 -10.26 -9.41 1.99
N TRP A 150 -9.66 -9.24 0.82
CA TRP A 150 -10.37 -9.13 -0.44
C TRP A 150 -11.13 -10.40 -0.78
N SER A 151 -12.33 -10.25 -1.34
CA SER A 151 -13.03 -11.32 -2.04
C SER A 151 -12.21 -11.83 -3.23
N THR A 152 -12.61 -12.99 -3.75
CA THR A 152 -12.14 -13.43 -5.06
C THR A 152 -12.59 -12.44 -6.15
N TRP A 153 -11.84 -12.38 -7.24
CA TRP A 153 -12.25 -11.61 -8.42
C TRP A 153 -13.51 -12.19 -9.04
N ASP A 154 -14.49 -11.33 -9.32
CA ASP A 154 -15.67 -11.64 -10.11
C ASP A 154 -15.55 -10.93 -11.47
N CYS A 155 -15.58 -11.72 -12.54
CA CYS A 155 -15.46 -11.24 -13.92
C CYS A 155 -16.76 -11.44 -14.73
N ARG A 156 -17.88 -11.75 -14.05
CA ARG A 156 -19.18 -11.88 -14.71
C ARG A 156 -19.64 -10.55 -15.32
N PRO A 157 -20.58 -10.56 -16.29
CA PRO A 157 -21.16 -9.32 -16.84
C PRO A 157 -21.76 -8.44 -15.73
N GLU A 158 -21.74 -7.12 -15.90
CA GLU A 158 -22.21 -6.16 -14.86
C GLU A 158 -23.65 -6.40 -14.39
N GLY A 159 -24.53 -6.91 -15.26
CA GLY A 159 -25.91 -7.25 -14.91
C GLY A 159 -26.09 -8.51 -14.06
N GLU A 160 -25.04 -9.32 -13.90
CA GLU A 160 -25.06 -10.58 -13.14
C GLU A 160 -24.22 -10.49 -11.85
N ARG A 161 -23.56 -9.34 -11.62
CA ARG A 161 -22.77 -9.08 -10.42
C ARG A 161 -23.64 -8.55 -9.31
N ASP A 162 -24.19 -9.46 -8.51
CA ASP A 162 -24.87 -9.08 -7.27
C ASP A 162 -23.88 -8.97 -6.11
N THR A 163 -23.81 -7.76 -5.53
CA THR A 163 -22.93 -7.43 -4.40
C THR A 163 -23.21 -8.22 -3.12
N ALA A 164 -24.34 -8.93 -3.05
CA ALA A 164 -24.67 -9.86 -1.98
C ALA A 164 -23.95 -11.22 -2.07
N THR A 165 -23.34 -11.54 -3.23
CA THR A 165 -22.84 -12.89 -3.56
C THR A 165 -21.31 -13.00 -3.60
N TYR A 166 -20.57 -11.97 -3.16
CA TYR A 166 -19.11 -12.06 -3.13
C TYR A 166 -18.67 -13.17 -2.17
N ILE A 167 -17.80 -14.03 -2.65
CA ILE A 167 -17.19 -15.10 -1.86
C ILE A 167 -15.99 -14.50 -1.13
N TYR A 168 -16.11 -14.36 0.19
CA TYR A 168 -14.99 -13.91 1.02
C TYR A 168 -14.11 -15.12 1.39
N PRO A 169 -12.77 -14.95 1.48
CA PRO A 169 -11.88 -16.04 1.86
C PRO A 169 -12.20 -16.61 3.24
N ASP A 170 -12.73 -15.77 4.14
CA ASP A 170 -13.04 -16.12 5.52
C ASP A 170 -14.42 -16.79 5.67
N ASP A 171 -15.22 -16.89 4.59
CA ASP A 171 -16.52 -17.59 4.56
C ASP A 171 -16.37 -19.09 4.21
N LYS A 172 -15.15 -19.59 4.00
CA LYS A 172 -14.90 -21.02 3.82
C LYS A 172 -14.81 -21.69 5.20
N PRO A 173 -15.58 -22.77 5.45
CA PRO A 173 -15.49 -23.53 6.70
C PRO A 173 -14.13 -24.19 6.90
#